data_AF-A0A423FGC1-F1
#
_entry.id   AF-A0A423FGC1-F1
#
_cell.length_a   1.000
_cell.length_b   1.000
_cell.length_c   1.000
_cell.angle_alpha   90.00
_cell.angle_beta   90.00
_cell.angle_gamma   90.00
#
_symmetry.space_group_name_H-M   'P 1'
#
loop_
_entity.id
_entity.type
_entity.pdbx_description
1 polymer ?
#
loop_
_entity_poly.entity_id
_entity_poly.type
_entity_poly.pdbx_seq_one_letter_code
_entity_poly.pdbx_strand_id
1 'polypeptide(L)'
;MVIASERQLDGLDRTIELYVVELSDAGPNSVGGFNLNSKVLKIRNTLESDYIALSDFDNKLVVAGYIWHQKYEDLVFQLRGFTRYSVLDGFPLLRKAELPFGILNVNYELELSACINFIAEQVSF
;
A
#
# COMPACT_ATOMS: atom_id res chain seq x y z
N MET A 1 -7.99 1.40 9.84
CA MET A 1 -7.61 1.13 8.43
C MET A 1 -8.73 0.33 7.78
N VAL A 2 -9.21 0.68 6.58
CA VAL A 2 -10.30 -0.06 5.93
C VAL A 2 -9.75 -1.27 5.18
N ILE A 3 -10.36 -2.43 5.43
CA ILE A 3 -10.20 -3.64 4.66
C ILE A 3 -11.51 -3.86 3.88
N ALA A 4 -11.41 -3.74 2.56
CA ALA A 4 -12.52 -3.77 1.62
C ALA A 4 -13.04 -5.19 1.32
N SER A 5 -12.31 -6.25 1.71
CA SER A 5 -12.78 -7.63 1.62
C SER A 5 -12.05 -8.55 2.58
N GLU A 6 -12.77 -9.56 3.07
CA GLU A 6 -12.24 -10.72 3.80
C GLU A 6 -11.05 -11.37 3.07
N ARG A 7 -11.00 -11.29 1.74
CA ARG A 7 -9.95 -11.89 0.92
C ARG A 7 -8.59 -11.18 0.99
N GLN A 8 -8.54 -9.92 1.42
CA GLN A 8 -7.31 -9.13 1.35
C GLN A 8 -6.24 -9.62 2.32
N LEU A 9 -6.65 -10.19 3.45
CA LEU A 9 -5.76 -10.72 4.49
C LEU A 9 -5.93 -12.24 4.68
N ASP A 10 -6.69 -12.92 3.81
CA ASP A 10 -6.92 -14.36 3.88
C ASP A 10 -5.73 -15.11 3.24
N GLY A 11 -4.76 -15.47 4.08
CA GLY A 11 -3.49 -16.09 3.71
C GLY A 11 -3.53 -17.60 3.53
N LEU A 12 -4.60 -18.13 2.91
CA LEU A 12 -4.90 -19.56 2.78
C LEU A 12 -3.66 -20.46 2.68
N ASP A 13 -2.76 -20.17 1.73
CA ASP A 13 -1.53 -20.95 1.48
C ASP A 13 -0.26 -20.07 1.43
N ARG A 14 -0.33 -18.83 1.92
CA ARG A 14 0.74 -17.84 1.75
C ARG A 14 0.93 -17.02 3.01
N THR A 15 2.18 -16.76 3.35
CA THR A 15 2.52 -15.74 4.32
C THR A 15 2.03 -14.39 3.80
N ILE A 16 1.20 -13.72 4.58
CA ILE A 16 0.76 -12.35 4.31
C ILE A 16 1.49 -11.42 5.27
N GLU A 17 1.94 -10.31 4.72
CA GLU A 17 2.47 -9.19 5.48
C GLU A 17 1.62 -7.96 5.19
N LEU A 18 1.25 -7.24 6.24
CA LEU A 18 0.56 -5.97 6.11
C LEU A 18 1.59 -4.84 6.26
N TYR A 19 1.69 -4.02 5.22
CA TYR A 19 2.56 -2.85 5.21
C TYR A 19 1.72 -1.59 5.37
N VAL A 20 1.93 -0.87 6.48
CA VAL A 20 1.33 0.43 6.75
C VAL A 20 2.37 1.51 6.51
N VAL A 21 2.09 2.40 5.57
CA VAL A 21 2.96 3.52 5.19
C VAL A 21 2.32 4.81 5.66
N GLU A 22 3.03 5.57 6.48
CA GLU A 22 2.55 6.84 7.01
C GLU A 22 3.12 7.99 6.18
N LEU A 23 2.22 8.79 5.61
CA LEU A 23 2.54 9.97 4.82
C LEU A 23 1.95 11.21 5.50
N SER A 24 2.68 12.31 5.47
CA SER A 24 2.13 13.63 5.77
C SER A 24 2.18 14.52 4.54
N ASP A 25 1.32 15.52 4.51
CA ASP A 25 1.48 16.64 3.58
C ASP A 25 2.83 17.32 3.82
N ALA A 26 3.39 17.84 2.74
CA ALA A 26 4.66 18.54 2.72
C ALA A 26 4.59 19.74 1.78
N GLY A 27 5.48 20.72 1.99
CA GLY A 27 5.58 21.86 1.11
C GLY A 27 6.23 21.46 -0.23
N PRO A 28 6.03 22.25 -1.30
CA PRO A 28 6.60 21.96 -2.63
C PRO A 28 8.12 21.76 -2.65
N ASN A 29 8.83 22.39 -1.72
CA ASN A 29 10.29 22.36 -1.60
C ASN A 29 10.78 21.61 -0.35
N SER A 30 9.93 20.79 0.26
CA SER A 30 10.33 19.99 1.42
C SER A 30 11.40 18.98 1.05
N VAL A 31 12.51 18.99 1.79
CA VAL A 31 13.60 18.02 1.61
C VAL A 31 13.07 16.61 1.85
N GLY A 32 13.25 15.72 0.87
CA GLY A 32 12.73 14.35 0.92
C GLY A 32 11.24 14.20 0.58
N GLY A 33 10.56 15.30 0.24
CA GLY A 33 9.20 15.28 -0.28
C GLY A 33 9.12 14.61 -1.65
N PHE A 34 8.00 13.97 -1.95
CA PHE A 34 7.73 13.38 -3.26
C PHE A 34 6.27 13.57 -3.66
N ASN A 35 6.01 13.54 -4.95
CA ASN A 35 4.67 13.55 -5.50
C ASN A 35 4.50 12.35 -6.45
N LEU A 36 3.30 12.19 -7.01
CA LEU A 36 2.99 11.04 -7.87
C LEU A 36 3.88 11.05 -9.12
N ASN A 37 4.02 12.20 -9.79
CA ASN A 37 4.83 12.33 -11.00
C ASN A 37 6.30 11.98 -10.73
N SER A 38 6.87 12.45 -9.61
CA SER A 38 8.26 12.17 -9.25
C SER A 38 8.49 10.71 -8.88
N LYS A 39 7.52 10.03 -8.25
CA LYS A 39 7.58 8.58 -8.00
C LYS A 39 7.51 7.78 -9.28
N VAL A 40 6.60 8.14 -10.20
CA VAL A 40 6.49 7.50 -11.51
C VAL A 40 7.79 7.66 -12.30
N LEU A 41 8.33 8.88 -12.37
CA LEU A 41 9.58 9.17 -13.07
C LEU A 41 10.75 8.36 -12.49
N LYS A 42 10.85 8.29 -11.15
CA LYS A 42 11.89 7.50 -10.49
C LYS A 42 11.83 6.02 -10.88
N ILE A 43 10.65 5.43 -10.93
CA ILE A 43 10.49 4.02 -11.34
C ILE A 43 10.86 3.86 -12.82
N ARG A 44 10.38 4.73 -13.71
CA ARG A 44 10.74 4.70 -15.14
C ARG A 44 12.25 4.75 -15.35
N ASN A 45 12.94 5.67 -14.68
CA ASN A 45 14.39 5.79 -14.76
C ASN A 45 15.11 4.54 -14.23
N THR A 46 14.56 3.87 -13.21
CA THR A 46 15.12 2.62 -12.68
C THR A 46 14.99 1.47 -13.69
N LEU A 47 13.95 1.50 -14.53
CA LEU A 47 13.64 0.47 -15.52
C LEU A 47 14.16 0.81 -16.92
N GLU A 48 14.83 1.96 -17.12
CA GLU A 48 15.20 2.48 -18.45
C GLU A 48 16.03 1.48 -19.28
N SER A 49 16.90 0.70 -18.63
CA SER A 49 17.73 -0.32 -19.29
C SER A 49 16.99 -1.61 -19.65
N ASP A 50 15.81 -1.85 -19.09
CA ASP A 50 14.97 -3.02 -19.35
C ASP A 50 13.66 -2.58 -20.01
N TYR A 51 13.67 -2.60 -21.34
CA TYR A 51 12.53 -2.16 -22.14
C TYR A 51 11.24 -2.95 -21.86
N ILE A 52 11.36 -4.25 -21.56
CA ILE A 52 10.19 -5.09 -21.28
C ILE A 52 9.59 -4.66 -19.93
N ALA A 53 10.43 -4.53 -18.89
CA ALA A 53 9.96 -4.09 -17.58
C ALA A 53 9.38 -2.68 -17.60
N LEU A 54 9.99 -1.75 -18.36
CA LEU A 54 9.50 -0.39 -18.54
C LEU A 54 8.12 -0.38 -19.22
N SER A 55 7.97 -1.12 -20.34
CA SER A 55 6.70 -1.23 -21.05
C SER A 55 5.61 -1.85 -20.17
N ASP A 56 5.94 -2.87 -19.37
CA ASP A 56 5.00 -3.48 -18.43
C ASP A 56 4.57 -2.50 -17.33
N PHE A 57 5.48 -1.67 -16.83
CA PHE A 57 5.17 -0.63 -15.87
C PHE A 57 4.24 0.44 -16.45
N ASP A 58 4.51 0.91 -17.67
CA ASP A 58 3.66 1.91 -18.34
C ASP A 58 2.25 1.37 -18.61
N ASN A 59 2.13 0.10 -19.02
CA ASN A 59 0.82 -0.55 -19.16
C ASN A 59 0.05 -0.60 -17.84
N LYS A 60 0.74 -0.91 -16.72
CA LYS A 60 0.12 -0.91 -15.39
C LYS A 60 -0.35 0.48 -14.97
N LEU A 61 0.40 1.53 -15.29
CA LEU A 61 -0.02 2.91 -15.03
C LEU A 61 -1.33 3.25 -15.77
N VAL A 62 -1.44 2.86 -17.05
CA VAL A 62 -2.66 3.06 -17.84
C VAL A 62 -3.85 2.32 -17.22
N VAL A 63 -3.67 1.05 -16.83
CA VAL A 63 -4.72 0.25 -16.17
C VAL A 63 -5.15 0.87 -14.83
N ALA A 64 -4.21 1.45 -14.09
CA ALA A 64 -4.49 2.17 -12.84
C ALA A 64 -5.15 3.55 -13.07
N GLY A 65 -5.32 3.99 -14.32
CA GLY A 65 -5.91 5.28 -14.67
C GLY A 65 -4.97 6.48 -14.48
N TYR A 66 -3.65 6.24 -14.37
CA TYR A 66 -2.68 7.31 -14.27
C TYR A 66 -2.48 8.01 -15.61
N ILE A 67 -2.57 9.34 -15.59
CA ILE A 67 -2.24 10.23 -16.72
C ILE A 67 -1.33 11.31 -16.19
N TRP A 68 -0.26 11.65 -16.91
CA TRP A 68 0.62 12.74 -16.48
C TRP A 68 -0.17 14.05 -16.37
N HIS A 69 -0.15 14.69 -15.19
CA HIS A 69 -0.84 15.95 -14.95
C HIS A 69 -0.12 16.82 -13.91
N GLN A 70 -0.04 18.13 -14.16
CA GLN A 70 0.71 19.07 -13.30
C GLN A 70 0.12 19.18 -11.88
N LYS A 71 -1.20 19.11 -11.72
CA LYS A 71 -1.87 19.07 -10.40
C LYS A 71 -1.32 18.01 -9.43
N TYR A 72 -0.72 16.93 -9.93
CA TYR A 72 -0.10 15.96 -9.04
C TYR A 72 1.16 16.49 -8.38
N GLU A 73 1.82 17.50 -8.96
CA GLU A 73 3.00 18.14 -8.39
C GLU A 73 2.66 19.06 -7.22
N ASP A 74 1.42 19.55 -7.15
CA ASP A 74 0.90 20.33 -6.04
C ASP A 74 0.69 19.48 -4.77
N LEU A 75 0.52 18.16 -4.93
CA LEU A 75 0.32 17.20 -3.84
C LEU A 75 1.65 16.54 -3.47
N VAL A 76 2.38 17.20 -2.55
CA VAL A 76 3.67 16.71 -2.06
C VAL A 76 3.50 16.02 -0.71
N PHE A 77 4.08 14.83 -0.61
CA PHE A 77 4.05 13.98 0.58
C PHE A 77 5.45 13.77 1.14
N GLN A 78 5.54 13.64 2.46
CA GLN A 78 6.73 13.18 3.14
C GLN A 78 6.45 11.85 3.82
N LEU A 79 7.37 10.90 3.67
CA LEU A 79 7.34 9.63 4.39
C LEU A 79 7.66 9.89 5.86
N ARG A 80 6.75 9.48 6.76
CA ARG A 80 6.88 9.64 8.21
C ARG A 80 7.23 8.35 8.90
N GLY A 81 6.72 7.25 8.36
CA GLY A 81 6.93 5.97 8.99
C GLY A 81 6.46 4.83 8.13
N PHE A 82 6.83 3.66 8.62
CA PHE A 82 6.54 2.40 8.02
C PHE A 82 6.43 1.36 9.13
N THR A 83 5.33 0.60 9.11
CA THR A 83 5.15 -0.53 10.01
C THR A 83 4.78 -1.75 9.20
N ARG A 84 5.57 -2.81 9.34
CA ARG A 84 5.29 -4.15 8.80
C ARG A 84 4.69 -5.00 9.91
N TYR A 85 3.52 -5.55 9.65
CA TYR A 85 2.87 -6.54 10.49
C TYR A 85 2.92 -7.90 9.82
N SER A 86 3.27 -8.93 10.58
CA SER A 86 3.10 -10.32 10.14
C SER A 86 1.66 -10.74 10.38
N VAL A 87 0.95 -11.16 9.32
CA VAL A 87 -0.41 -11.67 9.44
C VAL A 87 -0.34 -13.16 9.77
N LEU A 88 -0.35 -13.44 11.06
CA LEU A 88 -0.18 -14.78 11.66
C LEU A 88 -1.48 -15.22 12.36
N ASP A 89 -1.47 -16.42 12.94
CA ASP A 89 -2.55 -16.85 13.82
C ASP A 89 -2.75 -15.87 14.99
N GLY A 90 -4.02 -15.51 15.21
CA GLY A 90 -4.42 -14.50 16.18
C GLY A 90 -4.44 -13.06 15.65
N PHE A 91 -3.94 -12.80 14.43
CA PHE A 91 -4.08 -11.48 13.82
C PHE A 91 -5.58 -11.17 13.57
N PRO A 92 -6.08 -9.98 13.93
CA PRO A 92 -7.48 -9.64 13.76
C PRO A 92 -7.83 -9.49 12.28
N LEU A 93 -8.49 -10.51 11.72
CA LEU A 93 -8.93 -10.55 10.33
C LEU A 93 -10.21 -11.38 10.20
N LEU A 94 -10.92 -11.20 9.08
CA LEU A 94 -12.05 -12.06 8.71
C LEU A 94 -11.60 -12.99 7.59
N ARG A 95 -11.73 -14.31 7.76
CA ARG A 95 -11.46 -15.29 6.69
C ARG A 95 -12.74 -15.67 5.99
N LYS A 96 -12.65 -16.01 4.70
CA LYS A 96 -13.83 -16.46 3.95
C LYS A 96 -14.45 -17.72 4.57
N ALA A 97 -13.61 -18.62 5.07
CA ALA A 97 -14.04 -19.89 5.69
C ALA A 97 -14.79 -19.70 7.01
N GLU A 98 -14.61 -18.56 7.68
CA GLU A 98 -15.22 -18.26 8.99
C GLU A 98 -16.54 -17.48 8.85
N LEU A 99 -16.87 -17.01 7.64
CA LEU A 99 -18.09 -16.27 7.38
C LEU A 99 -19.32 -17.20 7.31
N PRO A 100 -20.42 -16.85 7.98
CA PRO A 100 -21.70 -17.53 7.82
C PRO A 100 -22.15 -17.66 6.36
N PHE A 101 -22.82 -18.77 6.04
CA PHE A 101 -23.37 -19.01 4.72
C PHE A 101 -24.32 -17.88 4.28
N GLY A 102 -24.16 -17.41 3.04
CA GLY A 102 -24.94 -16.31 2.48
C GLY A 102 -24.35 -14.92 2.71
N ILE A 103 -23.27 -14.76 3.48
CA ILE A 103 -22.61 -13.47 3.65
C ILE A 103 -21.66 -13.17 2.48
N LEU A 104 -21.89 -12.02 1.85
CA LEU A 104 -21.16 -11.50 0.69
C LEU A 104 -20.78 -10.03 0.93
N ASN A 105 -19.78 -9.53 0.20
CA ASN A 105 -19.35 -8.11 0.19
C ASN A 105 -19.01 -7.55 1.59
N VAL A 106 -18.26 -8.30 2.37
CA VAL A 106 -17.83 -7.88 3.72
C VAL A 106 -16.74 -6.82 3.60
N ASN A 107 -16.86 -5.75 4.38
CA ASN A 107 -15.79 -4.80 4.65
C ASN A 107 -15.72 -4.57 6.16
N TYR A 108 -14.52 -4.25 6.67
CA TYR A 108 -14.32 -4.00 8.08
C TYR A 108 -13.18 -3.00 8.31
N GLU A 109 -13.17 -2.39 9.49
CA GLU A 109 -12.07 -1.55 9.92
C GLU A 109 -11.15 -2.32 10.86
N LEU A 110 -9.87 -2.30 10.53
CA LEU A 110 -8.80 -2.82 11.35
C LEU A 110 -8.29 -1.73 12.30
N GLU A 111 -8.36 -2.00 13.59
CA GLU A 111 -7.73 -1.20 14.63
C GLU A 111 -6.25 -1.58 14.76
N LEU A 112 -5.35 -0.70 14.30
CA LEU A 112 -3.92 -0.99 14.28
C LEU A 112 -3.29 -1.08 15.68
N SER A 113 -3.86 -0.40 16.68
CA SER A 113 -3.43 -0.52 18.09
C SER A 113 -3.68 -1.92 18.66
N ALA A 114 -4.69 -2.64 18.18
CA ALA A 114 -4.91 -4.05 18.54
C ALA A 114 -3.90 -4.99 17.87
N CYS A 115 -3.14 -4.52 16.88
CA CYS A 115 -2.21 -5.32 16.08
C CYS A 115 -0.74 -5.21 16.54
N ILE A 116 -0.44 -4.49 17.63
CA ILE A 116 0.94 -4.18 18.05
C ILE A 116 1.82 -5.42 18.27
N ASN A 117 1.24 -6.53 18.73
CA ASN A 117 1.97 -7.78 18.98
C ASN A 117 2.40 -8.50 17.69
N PHE A 118 1.91 -8.03 16.54
CA PHE A 118 2.21 -8.59 15.23
C PHE A 118 3.22 -7.74 14.45
N ILE A 119 3.76 -6.66 15.04
CA ILE A 119 4.77 -5.82 14.40
C ILE A 119 6.05 -6.63 14.22
N ALA A 120 6.47 -6.79 12.97
CA ALA A 120 7.72 -7.43 12.58
C ALA A 120 8.83 -6.43 12.26
N GLU A 121 8.48 -5.20 11.87
CA GLU A 121 9.41 -4.11 11.62
C GLU A 121 8.68 -2.77 11.78
N GLN A 122 9.33 -1.79 12.39
CA GLN A 122 8.81 -0.43 12.50
C GLN A 122 9.94 0.58 12.34
N VAL A 123 9.74 1.55 11.47
CA VAL A 123 10.70 2.62 11.17
C VAL A 123 9.97 3.95 11.16
N SER A 124 10.52 4.95 11.86
CA SER A 124 10.08 6.35 11.83
C SER A 124 11.17 7.21 11.21
N PHE A 125 10.78 8.21 10.41
CA PHE A 125 11.68 9.10 9.65
C PHE A 125 11.59 10.56 10.10
#